data_AF-A0AAE0AKJ2-F1
#
_entry.id   AF-A0AAE0AKJ2-F1
#
_cell.length_a   1.000
_cell.length_b   1.000
_cell.length_c   1.000
_cell.angle_alpha   90.00
_cell.angle_beta   90.00
_cell.angle_gamma   90.00
#
_symmetry.space_group_name_H-M   'P 1'
#
loop_
_entity.id
_entity.type
_entity.pdbx_description
1 polymer ?
#
loop_
_entity_poly.entity_id
_entity_poly.type
_entity_poly.pdbx_seq_one_letter_code
_entity_poly.pdbx_strand_id
1 'polypeptide(L)'
;MDDSLYDEFGNYIGPEIESDRESEGEDEDEDLPDKGDEGEHASDGEDGAAGLNGWITASNDVDMDNQIVLAEDKKYYPTAEEVYGEDVETLVMDEDEQPLEQPIIKPVRNIKFEVGVKDSSTYVSTQFLIGLMSNPALVRNVALVGHVHHGKTVFMDMLIEQTHHMSTFDSNSEKHTRYTDTRIDEQERRISIKAVPMSLVL
;
A
#
# COMPACT_ATOMS: atom_id res chain seq x y z
N MET A 1 -22.70 -42.63 26.54
CA MET A 1 -22.18 -41.91 25.36
C MET A 1 -22.61 -40.49 25.63
N ASP A 2 -21.77 -39.72 26.31
CA ASP A 2 -22.17 -38.41 26.83
C ASP A 2 -22.23 -37.43 25.66
N ASP A 3 -23.42 -36.88 25.44
CA ASP A 3 -23.69 -35.90 24.39
C ASP A 3 -22.89 -34.61 24.67
N SER A 4 -22.12 -34.18 23.69
CA SER A 4 -21.28 -32.99 23.74
C SER A 4 -22.13 -31.72 23.83
N LEU A 5 -22.34 -31.21 25.05
CA LEU A 5 -23.10 -29.99 25.34
C LEU A 5 -22.41 -28.70 24.85
N TYR A 6 -21.30 -28.81 24.12
CA TYR A 6 -20.53 -27.71 23.55
C TYR A 6 -20.17 -28.03 22.10
N ASP A 7 -20.30 -27.03 21.24
CA ASP A 7 -19.87 -27.07 19.84
C ASP A 7 -18.33 -26.95 19.71
N GLU A 8 -17.75 -27.28 18.55
CA GLU A 8 -16.31 -27.23 18.23
C GLU A 8 -15.67 -25.85 18.40
N PHE A 9 -16.49 -24.80 18.53
CA PHE A 9 -16.06 -23.43 18.80
C PHE A 9 -16.19 -23.02 20.28
N GLY A 10 -16.59 -23.93 21.17
CA GLY A 10 -16.68 -23.70 22.61
C GLY A 10 -17.99 -23.05 23.09
N ASN A 11 -18.98 -22.92 22.21
CA ASN A 11 -20.31 -22.39 22.56
C ASN A 11 -21.18 -23.46 23.20
N TYR A 12 -21.91 -23.11 24.27
CA TYR A 12 -22.85 -24.02 24.93
C TYR A 12 -24.09 -24.22 24.06
N ILE A 13 -24.35 -25.46 23.67
CA ILE A 13 -25.53 -25.89 22.87
C ILE A 13 -26.46 -26.81 23.69
N GLY A 14 -26.23 -26.87 25.01
CA GLY A 14 -27.04 -27.63 25.95
C GLY A 14 -28.38 -26.96 26.29
N PRO A 15 -29.25 -27.66 27.05
CA PRO A 15 -30.52 -27.11 27.48
C PRO A 15 -30.33 -25.85 28.32
N GLU A 16 -31.24 -24.87 28.17
CA GLU A 16 -31.17 -23.57 28.86
C GLU A 16 -30.93 -23.74 30.37
N ILE A 17 -29.85 -23.14 30.85
CA ILE A 17 -29.48 -23.11 32.26
C ILE A 17 -30.22 -21.97 32.93
N GLU A 18 -30.78 -22.23 34.12
CA GLU A 18 -31.60 -21.26 34.87
C GLU A 18 -30.86 -19.96 35.24
N SER A 19 -29.53 -19.90 35.03
CA SER A 19 -28.68 -18.73 35.26
C SER A 19 -28.77 -17.63 34.20
N ASP A 20 -29.28 -17.92 33.00
CA ASP A 20 -29.42 -16.90 31.93
C ASP A 20 -30.67 -16.02 32.09
N ARG A 21 -31.51 -16.27 33.10
CA ARG A 21 -32.71 -15.45 33.38
C ARG A 21 -32.44 -14.09 34.03
N GLU A 22 -31.21 -13.80 34.44
CA GLU A 22 -30.86 -12.51 35.08
C GLU A 22 -30.11 -11.53 34.15
N SER A 23 -29.89 -11.87 32.87
CA SER A 23 -29.13 -11.02 31.94
C SER A 23 -29.89 -10.62 30.67
N GLU A 24 -31.22 -10.51 30.74
CA GLU A 24 -32.01 -9.89 29.66
C GLU A 24 -32.97 -8.84 30.24
N GLY A 25 -32.61 -7.57 30.09
CA GLY A 25 -33.47 -6.45 30.47
C GLY A 25 -32.87 -5.09 30.17
N GLU A 26 -33.31 -4.51 29.05
CA GLU A 26 -33.44 -3.06 28.77
C GLU A 26 -32.23 -2.34 28.13
N ASP A 27 -32.18 -2.37 26.80
CA ASP A 27 -31.55 -1.31 25.97
C ASP A 27 -32.53 -0.88 24.87
N GLU A 28 -33.53 -0.05 25.19
CA GLU A 28 -34.21 0.83 24.23
C GLU A 28 -34.54 2.20 24.88
N ASP A 29 -34.11 3.25 24.19
CA ASP A 29 -34.59 4.64 24.13
C ASP A 29 -34.11 5.74 25.12
N GLU A 30 -33.37 6.67 24.48
CA GLU A 30 -33.59 8.13 24.39
C GLU A 30 -33.32 9.07 25.61
N ASP A 31 -32.59 10.16 25.28
CA ASP A 31 -32.48 11.47 25.94
C ASP A 31 -31.63 11.63 27.22
N LEU A 32 -30.34 11.90 27.01
CA LEU A 32 -29.44 12.56 27.98
C LEU A 32 -29.65 14.09 27.95
N PRO A 33 -30.05 14.75 29.05
CA PRO A 33 -29.93 16.19 29.17
C PRO A 33 -28.50 16.59 29.59
N ASP A 34 -27.94 17.49 28.79
CA ASP A 34 -26.73 18.26 29.03
C ASP A 34 -26.79 19.01 30.36
N LYS A 35 -25.84 18.75 31.27
CA LYS A 35 -25.71 19.46 32.55
C LYS A 35 -24.34 20.13 32.60
N GLY A 36 -24.29 21.29 31.95
CA GLY A 36 -23.21 22.26 32.06
C GLY A 36 -23.15 22.90 33.45
N ASP A 37 -21.96 22.76 34.02
CA ASP A 37 -21.24 23.59 34.99
C ASP A 37 -21.88 24.95 35.41
N GLU A 38 -22.23 25.07 36.69
CA GLU A 38 -22.40 26.34 37.39
C GLU A 38 -21.25 26.49 38.39
N GLY A 39 -20.44 27.55 38.29
CA GLY A 39 -19.50 27.86 39.37
C GLY A 39 -18.38 28.89 39.14
N GLU A 40 -18.54 29.92 38.31
CA GLU A 40 -17.65 31.09 38.33
C GLU A 40 -17.88 31.91 39.62
N HIS A 41 -16.98 31.80 40.60
CA HIS A 41 -16.92 32.74 41.72
C HIS A 41 -15.88 33.84 41.46
N ALA A 42 -16.39 35.02 41.07
CA ALA A 42 -15.67 36.27 40.99
C ALA A 42 -15.55 36.97 42.36
N SER A 43 -14.42 37.66 42.50
CA SER A 43 -13.96 38.54 43.58
C SER A 43 -14.86 39.75 43.90
N ASP A 44 -14.93 40.09 45.20
CA ASP A 44 -14.92 41.41 45.90
C ASP A 44 -15.87 41.30 47.11
N GLY A 45 -15.52 41.62 48.35
CA GLY A 45 -14.58 42.62 48.84
C GLY A 45 -15.38 43.66 49.62
N GLU A 46 -15.68 43.42 50.91
CA GLU A 46 -16.06 44.51 51.82
C GLU A 46 -15.88 44.17 53.31
N ASP A 47 -15.51 45.21 54.05
CA ASP A 47 -14.84 45.25 55.34
C ASP A 47 -15.64 44.82 56.57
N GLY A 48 -14.94 44.25 57.56
CA GLY A 48 -15.47 43.97 58.89
C GLY A 48 -14.39 43.63 59.91
N ALA A 49 -13.73 44.67 60.44
CA ALA A 49 -12.68 44.58 61.44
C ALA A 49 -13.09 43.87 62.75
N ALA A 50 -12.26 42.95 63.25
CA ALA A 50 -11.94 42.79 64.69
C ALA A 50 -10.90 41.68 64.97
N GLY A 51 -9.72 42.06 65.47
CA GLY A 51 -9.15 41.42 66.67
C GLY A 51 -8.06 40.34 66.55
N LEU A 52 -6.81 40.80 66.62
CA LEU A 52 -5.72 40.30 67.49
C LEU A 52 -5.04 38.93 67.21
N ASN A 53 -3.79 39.05 66.72
CA ASN A 53 -2.53 38.51 67.30
C ASN A 53 -1.84 37.32 66.63
N GLY A 54 -0.67 37.63 66.03
CA GLY A 54 0.55 36.85 66.30
C GLY A 54 1.26 36.26 65.09
N TRP A 55 2.28 36.99 64.61
CA TRP A 55 3.48 36.48 63.93
C TRP A 55 3.37 36.11 62.44
N ILE A 56 3.82 37.06 61.61
CA ILE A 56 4.11 36.91 60.18
C ILE A 56 5.53 36.36 60.04
N THR A 57 5.67 35.13 59.56
CA THR A 57 6.90 34.64 58.91
C THR A 57 6.52 33.79 57.69
N ALA A 58 6.78 34.35 56.51
CA ALA A 58 6.99 33.72 55.19
C ALA A 58 6.16 32.46 54.86
N SER A 59 4.96 32.67 54.30
CA SER A 59 4.14 31.67 53.64
C SER A 59 4.65 31.38 52.21
N ASN A 60 5.79 30.69 52.07
CA ASN A 60 6.23 30.09 50.81
C ASN A 60 6.83 28.68 50.96
N ASP A 61 6.77 28.08 52.15
CA ASP A 61 7.02 26.65 52.34
C ASP A 61 5.67 25.96 52.51
N VAL A 62 5.06 25.58 51.39
CA VAL A 62 4.06 24.51 51.42
C VAL A 62 4.87 23.22 51.41
N ASP A 63 5.02 22.59 52.57
CA ASP A 63 5.67 21.29 52.70
C ASP A 63 5.02 20.30 51.72
N MET A 64 5.72 19.99 50.61
CA MET A 64 5.35 18.99 49.59
C MET A 64 5.50 17.55 50.12
N ASP A 65 5.50 17.35 51.44
CA ASP A 65 5.87 16.08 52.08
C ASP A 65 4.69 15.09 52.20
N ASN A 66 3.45 15.54 51.96
CA ASN A 66 2.25 14.71 52.01
C ASN A 66 1.49 14.62 50.67
N GLN A 67 2.19 14.75 49.54
CA GLN A 67 1.58 14.51 48.23
C GLN A 67 1.46 12.99 47.97
N ILE A 68 0.24 12.47 48.11
CA ILE A 68 -0.07 11.05 47.90
C ILE A 68 -0.03 10.75 46.39
N VAL A 69 0.82 9.81 45.98
CA VAL A 69 0.88 9.31 44.61
C VAL A 69 -0.10 8.15 44.46
N LEU A 70 -0.98 8.21 43.47
CA LEU A 70 -1.90 7.12 43.14
C LEU A 70 -1.12 5.88 42.68
N ALA A 71 -1.72 4.70 42.83
CA ALA A 71 -1.04 3.45 42.48
C ALA A 71 -0.73 3.33 40.97
N GLU A 72 -1.56 3.95 40.12
CA GLU A 72 -1.37 4.04 38.66
C GLU A 72 -0.23 4.98 38.26
N ASP A 73 -0.04 6.07 38.98
CA ASP A 73 1.00 7.08 38.73
C ASP A 73 2.35 6.75 39.38
N LYS A 74 2.43 5.61 40.06
CA LYS A 74 3.65 5.19 40.75
C LYS A 74 4.73 4.86 39.74
N LYS A 75 5.62 5.81 39.47
CA LYS A 75 6.83 5.62 38.68
C LYS A 75 7.80 4.70 39.42
N TYR A 76 7.93 3.45 38.96
CA TYR A 76 8.83 2.47 39.58
C TYR A 76 10.29 2.60 39.14
N TYR A 77 10.54 3.20 37.98
CA TYR A 77 11.87 3.31 37.38
C TYR A 77 12.17 4.75 36.94
N PRO A 78 13.44 5.22 37.09
CA PRO A 78 13.88 6.51 36.58
C PRO A 78 13.81 6.55 35.06
N THR A 79 13.77 7.76 34.49
CA THR A 79 13.69 7.93 33.02
C THR A 79 15.01 7.54 32.34
N ALA A 80 14.97 7.18 31.06
CA ALA A 80 16.18 6.76 30.33
C ALA A 80 17.23 7.88 30.26
N GLU A 81 16.80 9.14 30.14
CA GLU A 81 17.66 10.32 30.13
C GLU A 81 18.38 10.54 31.47
N GLU A 82 17.73 10.31 32.61
CA GLU A 82 18.36 10.38 33.94
C GLU A 82 19.45 9.32 34.15
N VAL A 83 19.32 8.15 33.50
CA VAL A 83 20.29 7.06 33.63
C VAL A 83 21.52 7.26 32.75
N TYR A 84 21.32 7.73 31.51
CA TYR A 84 22.40 7.84 30.52
C TYR A 84 22.97 9.26 30.34
N GLY A 85 22.23 10.30 30.73
CA GLY A 85 22.61 11.71 30.62
C GLY A 85 22.29 12.33 29.24
N GLU A 86 22.36 13.66 29.18
CA GLU A 86 21.97 14.47 28.00
C GLU A 86 22.86 14.25 26.76
N ASP A 87 24.06 13.68 26.92
CA ASP A 87 24.98 13.40 25.82
C ASP A 87 24.58 12.17 24.97
N VAL A 88 23.60 11.37 25.43
CA VAL A 88 23.18 10.11 24.80
C VAL A 88 21.72 10.18 24.34
N GLU A 89 21.48 10.01 23.05
CA GLU A 89 20.14 9.96 22.49
C GLU A 89 19.47 8.60 22.79
N THR A 90 18.42 8.62 23.61
CA THR A 90 17.63 7.42 23.93
C THR A 90 16.39 7.36 23.05
N LEU A 91 16.38 6.45 22.08
CA LEU A 91 15.24 6.20 21.19
C LEU A 91 14.50 4.94 21.65
N VAL A 92 13.17 5.03 21.78
CA VAL A 92 12.28 3.88 22.01
C VAL A 92 11.54 3.61 20.70
N MET A 93 11.76 2.45 20.11
CA MET A 93 11.10 2.01 18.87
C MET A 93 10.27 0.76 19.16
N ASP A 94 8.96 0.93 19.30
CA ASP A 94 8.02 -0.15 19.62
C ASP A 94 7.55 -0.91 18.37
N GLU A 95 7.52 -0.22 17.22
CA GLU A 95 7.09 -0.77 15.94
C GLU A 95 8.19 -0.65 14.87
N ASP A 96 8.17 -1.59 13.93
CA ASP A 96 9.11 -1.60 12.81
C ASP A 96 8.77 -0.52 11.78
N GLU A 97 9.79 0.19 11.28
CA GLU A 97 9.62 1.18 10.20
C GLU A 97 9.34 0.55 8.82
N GLN A 98 9.69 -0.73 8.63
CA GLN A 98 9.54 -1.43 7.36
C GLN A 98 8.63 -2.66 7.51
N PRO A 99 7.57 -2.78 6.68
CA PRO A 99 6.69 -3.93 6.72
C PRO A 99 7.43 -5.19 6.25
N LEU A 100 7.01 -6.35 6.75
CA LEU A 100 7.61 -7.66 6.42
C LEU A 100 7.57 -8.01 4.92
N GLU A 101 6.68 -7.38 4.15
CA GLU A 101 6.60 -7.55 2.69
C GLU A 101 7.79 -6.91 1.95
N GLN A 102 8.38 -5.86 2.52
CA GLN A 102 9.51 -5.18 1.90
C GLN A 102 10.81 -5.88 2.29
N PRO A 103 11.54 -6.46 1.31
CA PRO A 103 12.80 -7.11 1.62
C PRO A 103 13.86 -6.08 2.04
N ILE A 104 14.64 -6.40 3.08
CA ILE A 104 15.77 -5.58 3.55
C ILE A 104 16.77 -5.34 2.42
N ILE A 105 17.09 -6.39 1.64
CA ILE A 105 17.91 -6.27 0.43
C ILE A 105 17.00 -6.41 -0.80
N LYS A 106 16.80 -5.31 -1.51
CA LYS A 106 15.96 -5.29 -2.72
C LYS A 106 16.58 -6.17 -3.81
N PRO A 107 15.88 -7.20 -4.31
CA PRO A 107 16.40 -8.03 -5.39
C PRO A 107 16.47 -7.24 -6.69
N VAL A 108 17.40 -7.63 -7.57
CA VAL A 108 17.52 -7.03 -8.91
C VAL A 108 16.33 -7.47 -9.76
N ARG A 109 15.38 -6.55 -10.01
CA ARG A 109 14.22 -6.78 -10.88
C ARG A 109 14.52 -6.26 -12.29
N ASN A 110 14.59 -7.17 -13.25
CA ASN A 110 14.65 -6.81 -14.68
C ASN A 110 13.23 -6.61 -15.20
N ILE A 111 12.76 -5.37 -15.23
CA ILE A 111 11.42 -5.05 -15.73
C ILE A 111 11.48 -4.99 -17.26
N LYS A 112 10.84 -5.96 -17.92
CA LYS A 112 10.69 -5.99 -19.38
C LYS A 112 9.21 -5.77 -19.71
N PHE A 113 8.91 -4.66 -20.38
CA PHE A 113 7.54 -4.36 -20.84
C PHE A 113 7.31 -4.76 -22.30
N GLU A 114 8.39 -4.99 -23.03
CA GLU A 114 8.39 -5.34 -24.43
C GLU A 114 9.17 -6.65 -24.62
N VAL A 115 8.63 -7.51 -25.48
CA VAL A 115 9.28 -8.72 -25.95
C VAL A 115 10.33 -8.28 -26.97
N GLY A 116 11.57 -8.12 -26.52
CA GLY A 116 12.69 -7.82 -27.39
C GLY A 116 12.85 -8.92 -28.44
N VAL A 117 12.80 -8.55 -29.72
CA VAL A 117 13.11 -9.48 -30.80
C VAL A 117 14.62 -9.74 -30.79
N LYS A 118 14.98 -11.02 -30.70
CA LYS A 118 16.36 -11.48 -30.82
C LYS A 118 16.81 -11.30 -32.28
N ASP A 119 18.02 -10.77 -32.52
CA ASP A 119 18.58 -10.53 -33.86
C ASP A 119 18.24 -11.66 -34.83
N SER A 120 17.26 -11.41 -35.69
CA SER A 120 16.77 -12.37 -36.66
C SER A 120 17.57 -12.17 -37.94
N SER A 121 18.17 -13.26 -38.43
CA SER A 121 18.89 -13.23 -39.69
C SER A 121 17.89 -12.91 -40.82
N THR A 122 18.15 -11.85 -41.56
CA THR A 122 17.41 -11.47 -42.76
C THR A 122 18.07 -12.06 -44.00
N TYR A 123 17.30 -12.25 -45.07
CA TYR A 123 17.85 -12.67 -46.37
C TYR A 123 18.71 -11.57 -47.03
N VAL A 124 18.47 -10.32 -46.65
CA VAL A 124 19.10 -9.13 -47.23
C VAL A 124 20.10 -8.54 -46.23
N SER A 125 21.33 -8.28 -46.68
CA SER A 125 22.34 -7.65 -45.83
C SER A 125 21.93 -6.24 -45.39
N THR A 126 22.30 -5.87 -44.15
CA THR A 126 22.05 -4.53 -43.61
C THR A 126 22.70 -3.43 -44.45
N GLN A 127 23.86 -3.69 -45.05
CA GLN A 127 24.54 -2.75 -45.96
C GLN A 127 23.71 -2.44 -47.21
N PHE A 128 23.04 -3.45 -47.77
CA PHE A 128 22.17 -3.26 -48.92
C PHE A 128 20.94 -2.41 -48.56
N LEU A 129 20.33 -2.63 -47.40
CA LEU A 129 19.22 -1.81 -46.91
C LEU A 129 19.63 -0.34 -46.77
N ILE A 130 20.78 -0.08 -46.16
CA ILE A 130 21.33 1.29 -46.02
C ILE A 130 21.59 1.93 -47.39
N GLY A 131 22.09 1.15 -48.36
CA GLY A 131 22.29 1.59 -49.73
C GLY A 131 20.98 2.00 -50.43
N LEU A 132 19.89 1.26 -50.21
CA LEU A 132 18.56 1.61 -50.73
C LEU A 132 17.99 2.88 -50.08
N MET A 133 18.21 3.07 -48.77
CA MET A 133 17.76 4.28 -48.06
C MET A 133 18.39 5.57 -48.62
N SER A 134 19.55 5.47 -49.27
CA SER A 134 20.22 6.62 -49.91
C SER A 134 19.53 7.09 -51.19
N ASN A 135 18.63 6.28 -51.77
CA ASN A 135 17.91 6.57 -53.02
C ASN A 135 16.40 6.71 -52.76
N PRO A 136 15.88 7.94 -52.57
CA PRO A 136 14.46 8.17 -52.22
C PRO A 136 13.46 7.59 -53.23
N ALA A 137 13.85 7.47 -54.50
CA ALA A 137 13.00 6.90 -55.55
C ALA A 137 12.68 5.41 -55.35
N LEU A 138 13.53 4.67 -54.61
CA LEU A 138 13.35 3.25 -54.33
C LEU A 138 12.64 2.99 -52.99
N VAL A 139 12.53 4.01 -52.13
CA VAL A 139 11.91 3.90 -50.82
C VAL A 139 10.40 4.15 -50.94
N ARG A 140 9.60 3.30 -50.29
CA ARG A 140 8.13 3.46 -50.23
C ARG A 140 7.67 3.46 -48.77
N ASN A 141 6.98 4.52 -48.38
CA ASN A 141 6.35 4.62 -47.07
C ASN A 141 4.89 4.17 -47.18
N VAL A 142 4.56 3.05 -46.57
CA VAL A 142 3.22 2.44 -46.61
C VAL A 142 2.70 2.27 -45.18
N ALA A 143 1.44 2.62 -44.95
CA ALA A 143 0.76 2.40 -43.67
C ALA A 143 -0.37 1.40 -43.86
N LEU A 144 -0.43 0.36 -43.01
CA LEU A 144 -1.53 -0.59 -43.00
C LEU A 144 -2.59 -0.13 -42.00
N VAL A 145 -3.73 0.31 -42.53
CA VAL A 145 -4.87 0.79 -41.73
C VAL A 145 -6.11 -0.01 -42.11
N GLY A 146 -6.99 -0.23 -41.14
CA GLY A 146 -8.19 -1.03 -41.32
C GLY A 146 -8.85 -1.33 -39.99
N HIS A 147 -10.05 -1.91 -40.04
CA HIS A 147 -10.85 -2.20 -38.86
C HIS A 147 -10.20 -3.23 -37.92
N VAL A 148 -10.69 -3.30 -36.68
CA VAL A 148 -10.19 -4.21 -35.64
C VAL A 148 -10.29 -5.66 -36.15
N HIS A 149 -9.23 -6.44 -35.91
CA HIS A 149 -9.12 -7.85 -36.32
C HIS A 149 -9.28 -8.18 -37.83
N HIS A 150 -9.10 -7.21 -38.74
CA HIS A 150 -9.01 -7.48 -40.18
C HIS A 150 -7.66 -8.08 -40.63
N GLY A 151 -6.87 -8.67 -39.73
CA GLY A 151 -5.63 -9.35 -40.09
C GLY A 151 -4.44 -8.45 -40.48
N LYS A 152 -4.46 -7.15 -40.15
CA LYS A 152 -3.35 -6.21 -40.47
C LYS A 152 -2.01 -6.70 -39.91
N THR A 153 -2.00 -7.11 -38.65
CA THR A 153 -0.82 -7.65 -37.95
C THR A 153 -0.36 -8.96 -38.58
N VAL A 154 -1.31 -9.84 -38.91
CA VAL A 154 -1.02 -11.13 -39.58
C VAL A 154 -0.47 -10.91 -40.99
N PHE A 155 -0.91 -9.88 -41.70
CA PHE A 155 -0.35 -9.51 -42.99
C PHE A 155 1.11 -9.04 -42.86
N MET A 156 1.45 -8.25 -41.82
CA MET A 156 2.84 -7.92 -41.53
C MET A 156 3.66 -9.17 -41.17
N ASP A 157 3.10 -10.08 -40.38
CA ASP A 157 3.74 -11.35 -40.04
C ASP A 157 4.15 -12.17 -41.27
N MET A 158 3.31 -12.16 -42.31
CA MET A 158 3.60 -12.83 -43.59
C MET A 158 4.75 -12.15 -44.36
N LEU A 159 4.81 -10.82 -44.39
CA LEU A 159 5.95 -10.11 -45.00
C LEU A 159 7.25 -10.36 -44.25
N ILE A 160 7.14 -10.52 -42.94
CA ILE A 160 8.27 -10.81 -42.07
C ILE A 160 8.78 -12.23 -42.29
N GLU A 161 7.89 -13.21 -42.43
CA GLU A 161 8.22 -14.59 -42.80
C GLU A 161 8.96 -14.67 -44.13
N GLN A 162 8.63 -13.80 -45.10
CA GLN A 162 9.35 -13.74 -46.38
C GLN A 162 10.74 -13.11 -46.28
N THR A 163 10.98 -12.25 -45.29
CA THR A 163 12.21 -11.42 -45.21
C THR A 163 13.21 -11.90 -44.16
N HIS A 164 12.75 -12.67 -43.17
CA HIS A 164 13.55 -13.17 -42.07
C HIS A 164 13.53 -14.70 -42.03
N HIS A 165 14.63 -15.31 -41.56
CA HIS A 165 14.73 -16.74 -41.31
C HIS A 165 14.02 -17.15 -40.01
N MET A 166 12.73 -16.82 -39.86
CA MET A 166 11.93 -17.21 -38.72
C MET A 166 10.50 -17.50 -39.14
N SER A 167 9.92 -18.54 -38.56
CA SER A 167 8.50 -18.83 -38.73
C SER A 167 7.71 -17.93 -37.80
N THR A 168 6.85 -17.08 -38.36
CA THR A 168 5.90 -16.24 -37.60
C THR A 168 4.65 -17.03 -37.17
N PHE A 169 4.56 -18.30 -37.58
CA PHE A 169 3.55 -19.26 -37.14
C PHE A 169 4.20 -20.40 -36.37
N ASP A 170 3.76 -20.61 -35.13
CA ASP A 170 4.19 -21.76 -34.35
C ASP A 170 3.20 -22.91 -34.52
N SER A 171 3.59 -23.92 -35.29
CA SER A 171 2.78 -25.10 -35.57
C SER A 171 2.44 -25.91 -34.31
N ASN A 172 3.25 -25.83 -33.25
CA ASN A 172 3.00 -26.58 -32.02
C ASN A 172 1.95 -25.92 -31.14
N SER A 173 1.87 -24.59 -31.15
CA SER A 173 0.92 -23.84 -30.33
C SER A 173 -0.27 -23.29 -31.12
N GLU A 174 -0.30 -23.50 -32.44
CA GLU A 174 -1.29 -22.95 -33.39
C GLU A 174 -1.50 -21.43 -33.22
N LYS A 175 -0.45 -20.73 -32.80
CA LYS A 175 -0.48 -19.28 -32.52
C LYS A 175 0.38 -18.52 -33.53
N HIS A 176 -0.15 -17.39 -33.96
CA HIS A 176 0.62 -16.38 -34.68
C HIS A 176 1.45 -15.55 -33.69
N THR A 177 2.72 -15.34 -34.03
CA THR A 177 3.66 -14.58 -33.21
C THR A 177 3.26 -13.10 -33.09
N ARG A 178 2.57 -12.53 -34.09
CA ARG A 178 2.16 -11.12 -34.11
C ARG A 178 3.33 -10.19 -33.82
N TYR A 179 4.27 -10.20 -34.74
CA TYR A 179 5.58 -9.62 -34.59
C TYR A 179 5.56 -8.12 -34.24
N THR A 180 4.58 -7.37 -34.73
CA THR A 180 4.44 -5.94 -34.41
C THR A 180 3.89 -5.68 -33.02
N ASP A 181 3.20 -6.64 -32.41
CA ASP A 181 2.63 -6.53 -31.06
C ASP A 181 3.72 -6.87 -30.03
N THR A 182 4.68 -5.97 -29.84
CA THR A 182 5.87 -6.18 -28.99
C THR A 182 5.57 -6.03 -27.50
N ARG A 183 4.57 -5.24 -27.13
CA ARG A 183 4.26 -4.97 -25.73
C ARG A 183 3.45 -6.10 -25.11
N ILE A 184 3.69 -6.38 -23.83
CA ILE A 184 3.01 -7.46 -23.11
C ILE A 184 1.49 -7.21 -23.03
N ASP A 185 1.07 -5.96 -22.82
CA ASP A 185 -0.34 -5.56 -22.76
C ASP A 185 -1.08 -5.78 -24.09
N GLU A 186 -0.41 -5.55 -25.22
CA GLU A 186 -0.95 -5.83 -26.56
C GLU A 186 -1.11 -7.33 -26.81
N GLN A 187 -0.14 -8.13 -26.39
CA GLN A 187 -0.19 -9.59 -26.55
C GLN A 187 -1.30 -10.22 -25.70
N GLU A 188 -1.43 -9.80 -24.45
CA GLU A 188 -2.48 -10.23 -23.51
C GLU A 188 -3.88 -9.87 -24.03
N ARG A 189 -4.08 -8.62 -24.45
CA ARG A 189 -5.37 -8.13 -24.97
C ARG A 189 -5.66 -8.56 -26.40
N ARG A 190 -4.65 -9.07 -27.08
CA ARG A 190 -4.66 -9.46 -28.49
C ARG A 190 -5.06 -8.36 -29.47
N ILE A 191 -4.79 -7.11 -29.12
CA ILE A 191 -5.14 -5.94 -29.91
C ILE A 191 -3.89 -5.08 -30.03
N SER A 192 -3.55 -4.67 -31.25
CA SER A 192 -2.48 -3.70 -31.49
C SER A 192 -2.92 -2.33 -30.97
N ILE A 193 -2.19 -1.78 -30.00
CA ILE A 193 -2.49 -0.50 -29.35
C ILE A 193 -1.61 0.61 -29.93
N LYS A 194 -0.34 0.30 -30.20
CA LYS A 194 0.67 1.18 -30.75
C LYS A 194 1.00 0.78 -32.18
N ALA A 195 1.16 1.79 -33.03
CA ALA A 195 1.69 1.60 -34.36
C ALA A 195 3.21 1.42 -34.27
N VAL A 196 3.70 0.24 -34.64
CA VAL A 196 5.13 -0.06 -34.68
C VAL A 196 5.63 0.08 -36.12
N PRO A 197 6.58 0.99 -36.40
CA PRO A 197 7.15 1.12 -37.73
C PRO A 197 8.10 -0.05 -38.03
N MET A 198 8.07 -0.54 -39.26
CA MET A 198 8.93 -1.62 -39.74
C MET A 198 9.50 -1.24 -41.11
N SER A 199 10.77 -1.54 -41.33
CA SER A 199 11.45 -1.36 -42.63
C SER A 199 11.92 -2.72 -43.11
N LEU A 200 11.54 -3.08 -44.33
CA LEU A 200 11.80 -4.38 -44.93
C LEU A 200 12.09 -4.22 -46.42
N VAL A 201 12.83 -5.17 -46.98
CA VAL A 201 13.16 -5.26 -48.41
C VAL A 201 12.52 -6.53 -48.94
N LEU A 202 11.69 -6.40 -49.96
CA LEU A 202 11.00 -7.49 -50.66
C LEU A 202 11.60 -7.67 -52.06
#